data_AF-A0A816SDT8-F1
#
_entry.id   AF-A0A816SDT8-F1
#
_cell.length_a   1.000
_cell.length_b   1.000
_cell.length_c   1.000
_cell.angle_alpha   90.00
_cell.angle_beta   90.00
_cell.angle_gamma   90.00
#
_symmetry.space_group_name_H-M   'P 1'
#
loop_
_entity.id
_entity.type
_entity.pdbx_description
1 polymer ?
#
loop_
_entity_poly.entity_id
_entity_poly.type
_entity_poly.pdbx_seq_one_letter_code
_entity_poly.pdbx_strand_id
1 'polypeptide(L)'
;MKKDVFNYIFACQQFKYNNAPTASPTQLHSVNEPWHTIEMDIMGPLPTTAKQKRFLLVIMDYFTRSIKLFPLNSITSISTTNIPANEIFSRYGLLKHIVSDNGPQFI
;
A
#
# COMPACT_ATOMS: atom_id res chain seq x y z
N MET A 1 32.63 -19.97 -27.69
CA MET A 1 31.22 -19.64 -27.35
C MET A 1 30.88 -19.88 -25.88
N LYS A 2 30.79 -21.13 -25.36
CA LYS A 2 30.43 -21.35 -23.92
C LYS A 2 31.40 -20.71 -22.94
N LYS A 3 32.71 -20.76 -23.25
CA LYS A 3 33.77 -20.15 -22.44
C LYS A 3 33.67 -18.61 -22.41
N ASP A 4 33.32 -18.01 -23.54
CA ASP A 4 33.19 -16.55 -23.66
C ASP A 4 31.97 -16.04 -22.90
N VAL A 5 30.84 -16.76 -23.00
CA VAL A 5 29.63 -16.50 -22.21
C VAL A 5 29.92 -16.64 -20.72
N PHE A 6 30.66 -17.69 -20.31
CA PHE A 6 31.03 -17.88 -18.91
C PHE A 6 31.91 -16.73 -18.40
N ASN A 7 32.93 -16.35 -19.15
CA ASN A 7 33.83 -15.26 -18.78
C ASN A 7 33.08 -13.91 -18.67
N TYR A 8 32.15 -13.67 -19.59
CA TYR A 8 31.31 -12.46 -19.57
C TYR A 8 30.38 -12.40 -18.35
N ILE A 9 29.69 -13.51 -18.04
CA ILE A 9 28.82 -13.60 -16.85
C ILE A 9 29.65 -13.48 -15.57
N PHE A 10 30.82 -14.13 -15.51
CA PHE A 10 31.67 -14.12 -14.33
C PHE A 10 32.21 -12.71 -14.03
N ALA A 11 32.70 -12.00 -15.04
CA ALA A 11 33.11 -10.61 -14.89
C ALA A 11 31.96 -9.72 -14.41
N CYS A 12 30.75 -9.90 -14.94
CA CYS A 12 29.56 -9.17 -14.50
C CYS A 12 29.20 -9.46 -13.03
N GLN A 13 29.26 -10.73 -12.62
CA GLN A 13 28.88 -11.16 -11.27
C GLN A 13 29.87 -10.67 -10.19
N GLN A 14 31.15 -10.46 -10.52
CA GLN A 14 32.15 -9.94 -9.58
C GLN A 14 31.88 -8.50 -9.11
N PHE A 15 31.29 -7.68 -9.98
CA PHE A 15 30.98 -6.27 -9.68
C PHE A 15 29.50 -6.02 -9.40
N LYS A 16 28.68 -7.07 -9.47
CA LYS A 16 27.25 -6.97 -9.19
C LYS A 16 27.05 -6.74 -7.69
N TYR A 17 26.22 -5.75 -7.37
CA TYR A 17 25.76 -5.55 -6.00
C TYR A 17 25.10 -6.82 -5.48
N ASN A 18 25.42 -7.21 -4.25
CA ASN A 18 24.82 -8.38 -3.63
C ASN A 18 23.35 -8.11 -3.36
N ASN A 19 22.49 -8.62 -4.24
CA ASN A 19 21.03 -8.56 -4.09
C ASN A 19 20.49 -9.66 -3.15
N ALA A 20 21.36 -10.39 -2.44
CA ALA A 20 20.89 -11.29 -1.42
C ALA A 20 20.10 -10.49 -0.38
N PRO A 21 18.90 -10.96 0.02
CA PRO A 21 18.16 -10.33 1.09
C PRO A 21 19.05 -10.23 2.34
N THR A 22 19.33 -9.01 2.77
CA THR A 22 20.08 -8.74 3.99
C THR A 22 19.21 -8.88 5.24
N ALA A 23 17.89 -8.80 5.08
CA ALA A 23 16.92 -8.96 6.15
C ALA A 23 16.17 -10.28 6.04
N SER A 24 15.84 -10.86 7.20
CA SER A 24 14.87 -11.96 7.29
C SER A 24 13.50 -11.50 6.77
N PRO A 25 12.67 -12.41 6.23
CA PRO A 25 11.30 -12.09 5.85
C PRO A 25 10.57 -11.42 7.02
N THR A 26 9.88 -10.32 6.74
CA THR A 26 9.08 -9.62 7.74
C THR A 26 8.01 -10.56 8.27
N GLN A 27 7.91 -10.66 9.61
CA GLN A 27 6.87 -11.45 10.23
C GLN A 27 5.51 -10.80 9.96
N LEU A 28 4.60 -11.54 9.33
CA LEU A 28 3.25 -11.06 9.07
C LEU A 28 2.51 -10.93 10.42
N HIS A 29 1.86 -9.79 10.64
CA HIS A 29 1.02 -9.60 11.81
C HIS A 29 -0.22 -10.50 11.71
N SER A 30 -0.41 -11.38 12.70
CA SER A 30 -1.65 -12.13 12.84
C SER A 30 -2.72 -11.20 13.39
N VAL A 31 -3.69 -10.86 12.56
CA VAL A 31 -4.90 -10.12 12.93
C VAL A 31 -6.02 -11.14 13.07
N ASN A 32 -6.74 -11.10 14.20
CA ASN A 32 -7.69 -12.16 14.57
C ASN A 32 -9.16 -11.69 14.64
N GLU A 33 -9.42 -10.40 14.38
CA GLU A 33 -10.76 -9.84 14.45
C GLU A 33 -11.00 -8.86 13.27
N PRO A 34 -12.21 -8.83 12.67
CA PRO A 34 -12.59 -7.85 11.65
C PRO A 34 -12.43 -6.42 12.18
N TRP A 35 -12.01 -5.50 11.30
CA TRP A 35 -11.90 -4.07 11.61
C TRP A 35 -10.94 -3.75 12.77
N HIS A 36 -9.97 -4.62 13.01
CA HIS A 36 -8.87 -4.34 13.94
C HIS A 36 -7.73 -3.56 13.30
N THR A 37 -7.34 -4.02 12.11
CA THR A 37 -6.26 -3.45 11.32
C THR A 37 -6.80 -3.20 9.93
N ILE A 38 -6.62 -1.99 9.42
CA ILE A 38 -6.90 -1.66 8.02
C ILE A 38 -5.63 -1.34 7.26
N GLU A 39 -5.64 -1.63 5.97
CA GLU A 39 -4.67 -1.12 5.01
C GLU A 39 -5.32 0.01 4.21
N MET A 40 -4.60 1.11 4.03
CA MET A 40 -5.03 2.28 3.28
C MET A 40 -4.05 2.58 2.15
N ASP A 41 -4.59 2.81 0.96
CA ASP A 41 -3.82 3.17 -0.23
C ASP A 41 -4.62 4.11 -1.14
N ILE A 42 -3.95 4.79 -2.07
CA ILE A 42 -4.58 5.70 -3.02
C ILE A 42 -4.23 5.28 -4.44
N MET A 43 -5.27 5.03 -5.23
CA MET A 43 -5.14 4.76 -6.66
C MET A 43 -5.39 6.03 -7.48
N GLY A 44 -4.46 6.35 -8.38
CA GLY A 44 -4.64 7.36 -9.43
C GLY A 44 -3.35 8.09 -9.84
N PRO A 45 -3.46 9.13 -10.67
CA PRO A 45 -4.71 9.72 -11.18
C PRO A 45 -5.41 8.83 -12.23
N LEU A 46 -6.73 8.69 -12.08
CA LEU A 46 -7.64 8.02 -13.01
C LEU A 46 -8.33 9.05 -13.94
N PRO A 47 -8.99 8.61 -15.04
CA PRO A 47 -9.81 9.49 -15.86
C PRO A 47 -10.81 10.27 -15.01
N THR A 48 -10.84 11.59 -15.22
CA THR A 48 -11.68 12.49 -14.43
C THR A 48 -13.14 12.24 -14.73
N THR A 49 -13.91 11.94 -13.68
CA THR A 49 -15.37 11.82 -13.77
C THR A 49 -16.05 13.19 -13.96
N ALA A 50 -17.32 13.20 -14.37
CA ALA A 50 -18.12 14.44 -14.45
C ALA A 50 -18.16 15.24 -13.12
N LYS A 51 -17.97 14.56 -11.98
CA LYS A 51 -17.90 15.16 -10.64
C LYS A 51 -16.49 15.54 -10.20
N GLN A 52 -15.54 15.63 -11.14
CA GLN A 52 -14.14 16.00 -10.88
C GLN A 52 -13.41 15.07 -9.88
N LYS A 53 -13.86 13.81 -9.79
CA LYS A 53 -13.15 12.76 -9.03
C LYS A 53 -12.13 12.10 -9.95
N ARG A 54 -10.89 11.98 -9.47
CA ARG A 54 -9.74 11.46 -10.24
C ARG A 54 -8.83 10.53 -9.41
N PHE A 55 -9.15 10.28 -8.15
CA PHE A 55 -8.43 9.36 -7.29
C PHE A 55 -9.42 8.45 -6.55
N LEU A 56 -8.95 7.29 -6.08
CA LEU A 56 -9.70 6.39 -5.21
C LEU A 56 -8.90 6.15 -3.93
N LEU A 57 -9.49 6.44 -2.78
CA LEU A 57 -9.00 5.93 -1.50
C LEU A 57 -9.47 4.49 -1.35
N VAL A 58 -8.52 3.58 -1.24
CA VAL A 58 -8.73 2.15 -1.01
C VAL A 58 -8.53 1.89 0.46
N ILE A 59 -9.54 1.35 1.13
CA ILE A 59 -9.45 0.89 2.51
C ILE A 59 -9.79 -0.59 2.53
N MET A 60 -8.88 -1.42 3.02
CA MET A 60 -9.08 -2.86 3.12
C MET A 60 -8.96 -3.30 4.58
N ASP A 61 -9.94 -4.05 5.06
CA ASP A 61 -9.82 -4.74 6.34
C ASP A 61 -8.82 -5.91 6.22
N TYR A 62 -7.84 -5.96 7.12
CA TYR A 62 -6.76 -6.95 7.07
C TYR A 62 -7.27 -8.38 7.31
N PHE A 63 -8.28 -8.54 8.18
CA PHE A 63 -8.80 -9.86 8.56
C PHE A 63 -9.76 -10.42 7.51
N THR A 64 -10.84 -9.70 7.19
CA THR A 64 -11.87 -10.17 6.25
C THR A 64 -11.49 -9.98 4.78
N ARG A 65 -10.45 -9.18 4.50
CA ARG A 65 -10.10 -8.72 3.14
C ARG A 65 -11.25 -7.96 2.45
N SER A 66 -12.17 -7.39 3.23
CA SER A 66 -13.25 -6.54 2.70
C SER A 66 -12.69 -5.19 2.25
N ILE A 67 -12.94 -4.81 1.00
CA ILE A 67 -12.44 -3.57 0.39
C ILE A 67 -13.56 -2.53 0.33
N LYS A 68 -13.23 -1.29 0.71
CA LYS A 68 -14.07 -0.09 0.57
C LYS A 68 -13.32 0.91 -0.30
N LEU A 69 -14.02 1.45 -1.30
CA LEU A 69 -13.46 2.39 -2.27
C LEU A 69 -14.18 3.72 -2.17
N PHE A 70 -13.43 4.81 -2.03
CA PHE A 70 -14.00 6.14 -1.89
C PHE A 70 -13.40 7.10 -2.93
N PRO A 71 -14.23 7.76 -3.76
CA PRO A 71 -13.75 8.65 -4.80
C PRO A 71 -13.29 10.01 -4.25
N LEU A 72 -12.07 10.39 -4.62
CA LEU A 72 -11.39 11.61 -4.22
C LEU A 72 -11.18 12.56 -5.42
N ASN A 73 -11.28 13.87 -5.16
CA ASN A 73 -10.94 14.94 -6.11
C ASN A 73 -9.46 15.34 -6.00
N SER A 74 -8.92 15.35 -4.79
CA SER A 74 -7.52 15.63 -4.46
C SER A 74 -6.99 14.65 -3.42
N ILE A 75 -5.66 14.56 -3.31
CA ILE A 75 -4.94 13.73 -2.33
C ILE A 75 -4.37 14.65 -1.24
N THR A 76 -5.24 15.17 -0.38
CA THR A 76 -4.84 15.99 0.77
C THR A 76 -5.00 15.20 2.06
N SER A 77 -4.20 15.48 3.09
CA SER A 77 -4.33 14.78 4.37
C SER A 77 -5.76 14.91 4.94
N ILE A 78 -6.39 16.08 4.80
CA ILE A 78 -7.79 16.31 5.21
C ILE A 78 -8.78 15.40 4.48
N SER A 79 -8.67 15.29 3.15
CA SER A 79 -9.56 14.42 2.38
C SER A 79 -9.36 12.94 2.72
N THR A 80 -8.12 12.55 3.03
CA THR A 80 -7.73 11.17 3.31
C THR A 80 -8.08 10.74 4.73
N THR A 81 -8.14 11.66 5.71
CA THR A 81 -8.49 11.37 7.11
C THR A 81 -9.99 11.45 7.40
N ASN A 82 -10.70 12.40 6.79
CA ASN A 82 -12.14 12.58 7.04
C ASN A 82 -12.99 11.39 6.58
N ILE A 83 -12.59 10.72 5.49
CA ILE A 83 -13.33 9.58 4.96
C ILE A 83 -13.30 8.39 5.93
N PRO A 84 -12.13 7.89 6.38
CA PRO A 84 -12.05 6.85 7.41
C PRO A 84 -12.83 7.20 8.68
N ALA A 85 -12.73 8.45 9.16
CA ALA A 85 -13.44 8.88 10.36
C ALA A 85 -14.97 8.76 10.20
N ASN A 86 -15.51 9.22 9.07
CA ASN A 86 -16.94 9.27 8.84
C ASN A 86 -17.54 7.95 8.35
N GLU A 87 -16.78 7.13 7.61
CA GLU A 87 -17.32 5.94 6.93
C GLU A 87 -16.84 4.62 7.55
N ILE A 88 -15.70 4.63 8.25
CA ILE A 88 -15.14 3.42 8.87
C ILE A 88 -15.33 3.48 10.38
N PHE A 89 -14.79 4.51 11.06
CA PHE A 89 -14.78 4.55 12.53
C PHE A 89 -16.18 4.67 13.11
N SER A 90 -17.05 5.44 12.46
CA SER A 90 -18.46 5.60 12.85
C SER A 90 -19.27 4.30 12.76
N ARG A 91 -18.90 3.38 11.86
CA ARG A 91 -19.68 2.16 11.54
C ARG A 91 -19.15 0.92 12.26
N TYR A 92 -17.83 0.78 12.31
CA TYR A 92 -17.16 -0.43 12.82
C TYR A 92 -16.47 -0.20 14.17
N GLY A 93 -16.47 1.04 14.66
CA GLY A 93 -15.77 1.43 15.88
C GLY A 93 -14.31 1.81 15.62
N LEU A 94 -13.57 2.00 16.71
CA LEU A 94 -12.16 2.39 16.66
C LEU A 94 -11.29 1.19 16.27
N LEU A 95 -10.44 1.40 15.27
CA LEU A 95 -9.43 0.44 14.83
C LEU A 95 -8.22 0.49 15.77
N LYS A 96 -7.47 -0.60 15.90
CA LYS A 96 -6.20 -0.60 16.65
C LYS A 96 -5.01 -0.17 15.78
N HIS A 97 -5.02 -0.51 14.49
CA HIS A 97 -3.92 -0.21 13.59
C HIS A 97 -4.40 0.25 12.21
N ILE A 98 -3.69 1.21 11.65
CA ILE A 98 -3.82 1.66 10.26
C ILE A 98 -2.45 1.47 9.63
N VAL A 99 -2.40 0.78 8.49
CA VAL A 99 -1.20 0.56 7.69
C VAL A 99 -1.37 1.32 6.38
N SER A 100 -0.42 2.18 6.07
CA SER A 100 -0.35 2.89 4.78
C SER A 100 1.10 2.89 4.28
N ASP A 101 1.31 3.38 3.07
CA ASP A 101 2.64 3.77 2.64
C ASP A 101 3.10 5.07 3.34
N ASN A 102 4.35 5.46 3.08
CA ASN A 102 4.92 6.72 3.55
C ASN A 102 4.56 7.89 2.62
N GLY A 103 3.40 7.85 1.97
CA GLY A 103 2.91 8.94 1.16
C GLY A 103 2.69 10.20 2.01
N PRO A 104 3.00 11.40 1.50
CA PRO A 104 2.91 12.65 2.26
C PRO A 104 1.50 12.97 2.76
N GLN A 105 0.47 12.38 2.15
CA GLN A 105 -0.92 12.50 2.60
C GLN A 105 -1.25 11.70 3.87
N PHE A 106 -0.38 10.78 4.27
CA PHE A 106 -0.55 9.89 5.43
C PHE A 106 0.40 10.22 6.59
N ILE A 107 1.35 11.15 6.39
CA ILE A 107 2.35 11.58 7.38
C ILE A 107 1.98 12.96 7.93
#